data_AF-A0A8T1VCP0-F1
#
_entry.id   AF-A0A8T1VCP0-F1
#
_cell.length_a   1.000
_cell.length_b   1.000
_cell.length_c   1.000
_cell.angle_alpha   90.00
_cell.angle_beta   90.00
_cell.angle_gamma   90.00
#
_symmetry.space_group_name_H-M   'P 1'
#
loop_
_entity.id
_entity.type
_entity.pdbx_description
1 polymer ?
#
loop_
_entity_poly.entity_id
_entity_poly.type
_entity_poly.pdbx_seq_one_letter_code
_entity_poly.pdbx_strand_id
1 'polypeptide(L)'
;MTDKKQTKQTQLPLPTSATEPGFVGASPSNGEYVTVLTPDNKALTPNTAGADFDPNGLRMNLWTVDLHDADLRTAYYWWVCCCPCVPLAQLETRLGLNSCGLGFFVDLVAYAGRLVFLVLTLVFLFNGHLASFAACLALFVACLLLVGIRVSRVRVQTRERLDIAGSAKDDRCMSCMRSASTIRQMAVQLKCDQVHFGAPATLQAYQV
;
A
#
# COMPACT_ATOMS: atom_id res chain seq x y z
N MET A 1 16.17 64.05 31.69
CA MET A 1 17.35 63.18 31.88
C MET A 1 16.84 61.85 32.39
N THR A 2 16.69 60.91 31.46
CA THR A 2 16.03 59.62 31.68
C THR A 2 17.08 58.52 31.62
N ASP A 3 17.18 57.78 32.72
CA ASP A 3 17.97 56.55 32.88
C ASP A 3 17.71 55.54 31.76
N LYS A 4 18.78 55.05 31.13
CA LYS A 4 18.76 53.82 30.33
C LYS A 4 19.76 52.83 30.93
N LYS A 5 19.24 51.95 31.78
CA LYS A 5 19.93 50.80 32.37
C LYS A 5 20.00 49.69 31.31
N GLN A 6 21.21 49.35 30.89
CA GLN A 6 21.50 48.36 29.84
C GLN A 6 21.47 46.95 30.45
N THR A 7 20.49 46.13 30.04
CA THR A 7 20.29 44.75 30.49
C THR A 7 21.35 43.83 29.89
N LYS A 8 22.20 43.22 30.72
CA LYS A 8 23.16 42.17 30.32
C LYS A 8 22.39 40.89 29.92
N GLN A 9 22.50 40.52 28.65
CA GLN A 9 22.15 39.18 28.15
C GLN A 9 23.30 38.22 28.48
N THR A 10 23.03 37.21 29.30
CA THR A 10 23.91 36.06 29.53
C THR A 10 23.72 35.09 28.35
N GLN A 11 24.57 35.21 27.32
CA GLN A 11 24.69 34.20 26.26
C GLN A 11 25.47 32.99 26.81
N LEU A 12 24.83 31.81 26.81
CA LEU A 12 25.52 30.54 26.97
C LEU A 12 26.35 30.25 25.71
N PRO A 13 27.58 29.74 25.83
CA PRO A 13 28.46 29.49 24.70
C PRO A 13 27.99 28.31 23.84
N LEU A 14 28.11 28.52 22.52
CA LEU A 14 27.88 27.59 21.44
C LEU A 14 28.84 26.38 21.54
N PRO A 15 28.38 25.13 21.48
CA PRO A 15 29.28 23.99 21.41
C PRO A 15 29.99 23.94 20.05
N THR A 16 31.32 23.96 20.12
CA THR A 16 32.28 23.83 19.01
C THR A 16 32.03 22.55 18.21
N SER A 17 31.85 22.72 16.90
CA SER A 17 31.93 21.64 15.91
C SER A 17 33.39 21.19 15.81
N ALA A 18 33.65 19.93 16.17
CA ALA A 18 34.90 19.25 15.90
C ALA A 18 34.58 17.80 15.62
N THR A 19 34.31 17.48 14.34
CA THR A 19 34.77 16.27 13.62
C THR A 19 34.25 16.42 12.19
N GLU A 20 35.15 16.72 11.24
CA GLU A 20 34.85 16.60 9.82
C GLU A 20 34.48 15.14 9.50
N PRO A 21 33.39 14.84 8.77
CA PRO A 21 33.13 13.48 8.33
C PRO A 21 34.11 13.12 7.21
N GLY A 22 35.13 12.34 7.57
CA GLY A 22 36.05 11.70 6.63
C GLY A 22 35.29 10.80 5.65
N PHE A 23 35.63 10.93 4.37
CA PHE A 23 35.12 10.12 3.27
C PHE A 23 35.61 8.67 3.42
N VAL A 24 34.73 7.76 3.86
CA VAL A 24 35.06 6.33 4.05
C VAL A 24 34.96 5.61 2.69
N GLY A 25 36.01 5.78 1.89
CA GLY A 25 36.27 5.01 0.68
C GLY A 25 37.51 4.15 0.86
N ALA A 26 37.53 3.28 1.87
CA ALA A 26 38.57 2.26 2.05
C ALA A 26 37.88 0.91 2.24
N SER A 27 38.03 0.05 1.23
CA SER A 27 37.50 -1.32 1.20
C SER A 27 38.20 -2.17 2.26
N PRO A 28 37.49 -2.80 3.21
CA PRO A 28 38.09 -3.82 4.06
C PRO A 28 38.08 -5.15 3.30
N SER A 29 39.27 -5.58 2.89
CA SER A 29 39.53 -6.97 2.56
C SER A 29 39.46 -7.79 3.85
N ASN A 30 38.28 -8.26 4.23
CA ASN A 30 38.02 -9.45 5.05
C ASN A 30 36.50 -9.63 5.13
N GLY A 31 36.01 -10.81 4.76
CA GLY A 31 34.61 -11.12 4.44
C GLY A 31 33.65 -11.16 5.63
N GLU A 32 33.53 -10.05 6.36
CA GLU A 32 32.53 -9.86 7.40
C GLU A 32 31.49 -8.85 6.91
N TYR A 33 30.32 -9.36 6.52
CA TYR A 33 29.21 -8.52 6.06
C TYR A 33 28.63 -7.76 7.26
N VAL A 34 28.93 -6.47 7.36
CA VAL A 34 28.24 -5.57 8.28
C VAL A 34 26.88 -5.26 7.67
N THR A 35 25.83 -5.88 8.20
CA THR A 35 24.44 -5.51 7.90
C THR A 35 24.17 -4.13 8.49
N VAL A 36 24.11 -3.12 7.61
CA VAL A 36 23.62 -1.79 7.95
C VAL A 36 22.13 -1.94 8.29
N LEU A 37 21.82 -1.89 9.58
CA LEU A 37 20.46 -1.80 10.10
C LEU A 37 19.87 -0.46 9.65
N THR A 38 19.07 -0.47 8.58
CA THR A 38 18.04 0.54 8.37
C THR A 38 17.12 0.58 9.59
N PRO A 39 16.62 1.75 10.03
CA PRO A 39 15.77 1.82 11.20
C PRO A 39 14.49 1.01 10.99
N ASP A 40 14.39 -0.13 11.67
CA ASP A 40 13.21 -0.97 11.72
C ASP A 40 12.06 -0.19 12.36
N ASN A 41 11.12 0.28 11.54
CA ASN A 41 9.78 0.55 12.01
C ASN A 41 9.12 -0.79 12.33
N LYS A 42 9.35 -1.29 13.55
CA LYS A 42 8.61 -2.33 14.29
C LYS A 42 7.57 -3.09 13.47
N ALA A 43 8.01 -4.02 12.63
CA ALA A 43 7.31 -5.28 12.49
C ALA A 43 7.83 -6.15 13.64
N LEU A 44 7.00 -6.38 14.66
CA LEU A 44 7.32 -7.37 15.68
C LEU A 44 7.70 -8.67 14.97
N THR A 45 8.93 -9.13 15.14
CA THR A 45 9.31 -10.51 14.90
C THR A 45 8.56 -11.37 15.91
N PRO A 46 7.55 -12.18 15.51
CA PRO A 46 6.91 -13.08 16.44
C PRO A 46 7.77 -14.35 16.50
N ASN A 47 8.28 -14.66 17.68
CA ASN A 47 8.89 -15.96 17.98
C ASN A 47 7.90 -17.11 17.71
N THR A 48 8.30 -17.97 16.78
CA THR A 48 8.25 -19.44 16.77
C THR A 48 6.90 -20.19 16.73
N ALA A 49 6.84 -21.13 15.79
CA ALA A 49 5.91 -22.24 15.56
C ALA A 49 4.67 -21.92 14.67
N GLY A 50 4.87 -21.87 13.35
CA GLY A 50 3.79 -22.16 12.38
C GLY A 50 3.70 -21.31 11.12
N ALA A 51 4.51 -20.26 10.96
CA ALA A 51 4.56 -19.50 9.72
C ALA A 51 5.92 -19.74 9.04
N ASP A 52 6.00 -20.86 8.32
CA ASP A 52 7.13 -21.13 7.44
C ASP A 52 7.16 -20.03 6.36
N PHE A 53 8.31 -19.39 6.18
CA PHE A 53 8.46 -18.40 5.12
C PHE A 53 8.77 -19.14 3.81
N ASP A 54 8.15 -18.71 2.71
CA ASP A 54 8.51 -19.19 1.37
C ASP A 54 9.92 -18.71 0.97
N PRO A 55 10.66 -19.39 0.06
CA PRO A 55 11.89 -18.89 -0.56
C PRO A 55 11.89 -17.43 -1.01
N ASN A 56 10.74 -16.84 -1.36
CA ASN A 56 10.63 -15.40 -1.66
C ASN A 56 10.62 -14.50 -0.39
N GLY A 57 10.78 -15.09 0.80
CA GLY A 57 10.71 -14.46 2.12
C GLY A 57 9.30 -13.98 2.47
N LEU A 58 8.26 -14.61 1.93
CA LEU A 58 6.85 -14.27 2.20
C LEU A 58 6.31 -15.17 3.31
N ARG A 59 5.49 -14.60 4.19
CA ARG A 59 4.86 -15.35 5.28
C ARG A 59 3.80 -16.30 4.70
N MET A 60 3.83 -17.58 5.04
CA MET A 60 2.80 -18.55 4.66
C MET A 60 1.74 -18.69 5.77
N ASN A 61 0.60 -19.29 5.43
CA ASN A 61 -0.50 -19.70 6.33
C ASN A 61 -1.27 -18.57 7.03
N LEU A 62 -0.69 -17.39 7.17
CA LEU A 62 -1.29 -16.26 7.89
C LEU A 62 -1.00 -14.91 7.21
N TRP A 63 -1.96 -13.99 7.33
CA TRP A 63 -1.76 -12.59 6.96
C TRP A 63 -0.75 -11.91 7.88
N THR A 64 0.14 -11.10 7.30
CA THR A 64 1.17 -10.36 8.05
C THR A 64 0.57 -9.23 8.88
N VAL A 65 -0.50 -8.61 8.38
CA VAL A 65 -1.23 -7.53 9.04
C VAL A 65 -2.71 -7.83 9.08
N ASP A 66 -3.41 -7.33 10.10
CA ASP A 66 -4.85 -7.49 10.21
C ASP A 66 -5.60 -6.59 9.24
N LEU A 67 -6.71 -7.09 8.72
CA LEU A 67 -7.57 -6.33 7.80
C LEU A 67 -8.23 -5.13 8.47
N HIS A 68 -8.38 -5.18 9.79
CA HIS A 68 -8.98 -4.13 10.60
C HIS A 68 -7.99 -3.05 10.99
N ASP A 69 -6.69 -3.31 10.83
CA ASP A 69 -5.62 -2.37 11.16
C ASP A 69 -5.47 -1.35 10.03
N ALA A 70 -6.38 -0.38 10.02
CA ALA A 70 -6.30 0.81 9.19
C ALA A 70 -5.22 1.71 9.76
N ASP A 71 -3.95 1.42 9.48
CA ASP A 71 -2.87 2.28 9.93
C ASP A 71 -2.83 3.57 9.10
N LEU A 72 -3.57 4.55 9.62
CA LEU A 72 -3.68 5.91 9.10
C LEU A 72 -2.36 6.69 9.16
N ARG A 73 -1.29 6.13 9.74
CA ARG A 73 0.02 6.80 9.86
C ARG A 73 0.90 6.56 8.63
N THR A 74 0.64 5.53 7.84
CA THR A 74 1.43 5.25 6.63
C THR A 74 0.91 6.04 5.45
N ALA A 75 1.81 6.75 4.76
CA ALA A 75 1.51 7.45 3.51
C ALA A 75 0.95 6.49 2.43
N TYR A 76 1.38 5.23 2.45
CA TYR A 76 0.87 4.20 1.53
C TYR A 76 -0.63 3.96 1.68
N TYR A 77 -1.18 3.94 2.90
CA TYR A 77 -2.61 3.72 3.09
C TYR A 77 -3.44 4.86 2.50
N TRP A 78 -3.03 6.11 2.74
CA TRP A 78 -3.66 7.28 2.13
C TRP A 78 -3.56 7.24 0.61
N TRP A 79 -2.41 6.83 0.08
CA TRP A 79 -2.23 6.64 -1.36
C TRP A 79 -3.20 5.61 -1.93
N VAL A 80 -3.36 4.46 -1.27
CA VAL A 80 -4.34 3.43 -1.67
C VAL A 80 -5.78 3.95 -1.57
N CYS A 81 -6.11 4.80 -0.60
CA CYS A 81 -7.44 5.42 -0.51
C CYS A 81 -7.69 6.40 -1.67
N CYS A 82 -6.67 7.17 -2.09
CA CYS A 82 -6.80 8.21 -3.12
C CYS A 82 -6.68 7.66 -4.55
N CYS A 83 -5.63 6.88 -4.86
CA CYS A 83 -5.49 6.14 -6.12
C CYS A 83 -5.05 4.69 -5.87
N PRO A 84 -6.01 3.79 -5.58
CA PRO A 84 -5.75 2.35 -5.49
C PRO A 84 -5.35 1.73 -6.84
N CYS A 85 -5.48 2.49 -7.93
CA CYS A 85 -5.16 2.12 -9.30
C CYS A 85 -3.74 1.53 -9.47
N VAL A 86 -2.72 2.22 -8.97
CA VAL A 86 -1.31 1.81 -9.07
C VAL A 86 -1.02 0.63 -8.14
N PRO A 87 -1.36 0.70 -6.83
CA PRO A 87 -1.20 -0.44 -5.92
C PRO A 87 -1.83 -1.73 -6.44
N LEU A 88 -3.06 -1.66 -6.97
CA LEU A 88 -3.75 -2.85 -7.48
C LEU A 88 -3.03 -3.43 -8.71
N ALA A 89 -2.66 -2.59 -9.67
CA ALA A 89 -1.90 -3.01 -10.86
C ALA A 89 -0.53 -3.63 -10.49
N GLN A 90 0.12 -3.11 -9.46
CA GLN A 90 1.38 -3.67 -8.95
C GLN A 90 1.16 -5.05 -8.32
N LEU A 91 0.11 -5.23 -7.52
CA LEU A 91 -0.22 -6.53 -6.94
C LEU A 91 -0.56 -7.56 -8.03
N GLU A 92 -1.32 -7.15 -9.04
CA GLU A 92 -1.62 -8.01 -10.18
C GLU A 92 -0.37 -8.41 -10.95
N THR A 93 0.55 -7.48 -11.14
CA THR A 93 1.83 -7.75 -11.80
C THR A 93 2.70 -8.66 -10.94
N ARG A 94 2.77 -8.42 -9.62
CA ARG A 94 3.53 -9.25 -8.67
C ARG A 94 3.02 -10.69 -8.67
N LEU A 95 1.71 -10.88 -8.83
CA LEU A 95 1.08 -12.19 -8.99
C LEU A 95 1.11 -12.72 -10.44
N GLY A 96 1.61 -11.97 -11.42
CA GLY A 96 1.60 -12.40 -12.83
C GLY A 96 0.18 -12.57 -13.42
N LEU A 97 -0.79 -11.82 -12.90
CA LEU A 97 -2.19 -11.87 -13.36
C LEU A 97 -2.46 -11.00 -14.58
N ASN A 98 -1.73 -9.88 -14.72
CA ASN A 98 -1.80 -8.91 -15.80
C ASN A 98 -0.45 -8.22 -15.96
N SER A 99 -0.22 -7.56 -17.11
CA SER A 99 0.88 -6.61 -17.23
C SER A 99 0.56 -5.33 -16.45
N CYS A 100 1.58 -4.68 -15.89
CA CYS A 100 1.40 -3.48 -15.06
C CYS A 100 0.66 -2.36 -15.80
N GLY A 101 0.97 -2.16 -17.09
CA GLY A 101 0.32 -1.13 -17.91
C GLY A 101 -1.16 -1.42 -18.18
N LEU A 102 -1.50 -2.66 -18.54
CA LEU A 102 -2.89 -3.04 -18.81
C LEU A 102 -3.72 -3.03 -17.52
N GLY A 103 -3.19 -3.59 -16.43
CA GLY A 103 -3.83 -3.57 -15.11
C GLY A 103 -4.10 -2.13 -14.67
N PHE A 104 -3.09 -1.26 -14.77
CA PHE A 104 -3.24 0.16 -14.45
C PHE A 104 -4.31 0.84 -15.29
N PHE A 105 -4.33 0.62 -16.61
CA PHE A 105 -5.33 1.23 -17.48
C PHE A 105 -6.75 0.79 -17.12
N VAL A 106 -6.96 -0.51 -16.92
CA VAL A 106 -8.27 -1.06 -16.54
C VAL A 106 -8.72 -0.51 -15.19
N ASP A 107 -7.82 -0.50 -14.21
CA ASP A 107 -8.14 -0.01 -12.86
C ASP A 107 -8.38 1.51 -12.89
N LEU A 108 -7.58 2.27 -13.66
CA LEU A 108 -7.78 3.70 -13.86
C LEU A 108 -9.17 3.99 -14.46
N VAL A 109 -9.57 3.27 -15.51
CA VAL A 109 -10.91 3.43 -16.12
C VAL A 109 -12.00 3.10 -15.11
N ALA A 110 -11.86 2.03 -14.33
CA ALA A 110 -12.87 1.65 -13.34
C ALA A 110 -13.00 2.67 -12.19
N TYR A 111 -11.88 3.17 -11.67
CA TYR A 111 -11.86 4.15 -10.58
C TYR A 111 -12.24 5.56 -11.04
N ALA A 112 -11.78 6.00 -12.21
CA ALA A 112 -12.18 7.27 -12.80
C ALA A 112 -13.68 7.25 -13.18
N GLY A 113 -14.14 6.15 -13.79
CA GLY A 113 -15.55 5.92 -14.10
C GLY A 113 -16.44 6.02 -12.87
N ARG A 114 -16.03 5.44 -11.73
CA ARG A 114 -16.73 5.57 -10.45
C ARG A 114 -16.93 7.04 -10.04
N LEU A 115 -15.90 7.88 -10.13
CA LEU A 115 -16.02 9.31 -9.78
C LEU A 115 -16.91 10.05 -10.77
N VAL A 116 -16.72 9.82 -12.07
CA VAL A 116 -17.50 10.47 -13.14
C VAL A 116 -18.98 10.13 -13.02
N PHE A 117 -19.32 8.84 -12.89
CA PHE A 117 -20.72 8.43 -12.76
C PHE A 117 -21.35 8.91 -11.46
N LEU A 118 -20.61 8.97 -10.34
CA LEU A 118 -21.13 9.56 -9.11
C LEU A 118 -21.51 11.03 -9.29
N VAL A 119 -20.61 11.84 -9.89
CA VAL A 119 -20.87 13.26 -10.15
C VAL A 119 -22.06 13.41 -11.09
N LEU A 120 -22.10 12.65 -12.18
CA LEU A 120 -23.23 12.69 -13.13
C LEU A 120 -24.55 12.28 -12.46
N THR A 121 -24.56 11.24 -11.63
CA THR A 121 -25.73 10.83 -10.84
C THR A 121 -26.24 11.99 -10.00
N LEU A 122 -25.36 12.70 -9.27
CA LEU A 122 -25.76 13.86 -8.47
C LEU A 122 -26.30 15.00 -9.34
N VAL A 123 -25.63 15.33 -10.45
CA VAL A 123 -26.08 16.37 -11.38
C VAL A 123 -27.47 16.05 -11.96
N PHE A 124 -27.70 14.82 -12.42
CA PHE A 124 -29.00 14.41 -12.95
C PHE A 124 -30.09 14.35 -11.87
N LEU A 125 -29.74 14.00 -10.63
CA LEU A 125 -30.65 14.06 -9.49
C LEU A 125 -31.12 15.50 -9.24
N PHE A 126 -30.20 16.47 -9.18
CA PHE A 126 -30.52 17.87 -8.94
C PHE A 126 -31.28 18.53 -10.10
N ASN A 127 -31.03 18.09 -11.33
CA ASN A 127 -31.75 18.57 -12.52
C ASN A 127 -33.10 17.86 -12.76
N GLY A 128 -33.47 16.88 -11.95
CA GLY A 128 -34.75 16.16 -12.06
C GLY A 128 -34.83 15.13 -13.20
N HIS A 129 -33.72 14.78 -13.85
CA HIS A 129 -33.68 13.79 -14.93
C HIS A 129 -33.60 12.36 -14.37
N LEU A 130 -34.73 11.82 -13.92
CA LEU A 130 -34.80 10.51 -13.24
C LEU A 130 -34.25 9.32 -14.05
N ALA A 131 -34.50 9.28 -15.37
CA ALA A 131 -34.00 8.20 -16.22
C ALA A 131 -32.46 8.20 -16.30
N SER A 132 -31.86 9.36 -16.55
CA SER A 132 -30.41 9.53 -16.59
C SER A 132 -29.78 9.31 -15.22
N PHE A 133 -30.45 9.76 -14.15
CA PHE A 133 -30.05 9.46 -12.77
C PHE A 133 -29.96 7.95 -12.51
N ALA A 134 -31.02 7.19 -12.85
CA ALA A 134 -31.05 5.76 -12.67
C ALA A 134 -29.97 5.04 -13.50
N ALA A 135 -29.77 5.46 -14.75
CA ALA A 135 -28.73 4.92 -15.62
C ALA A 135 -27.31 5.18 -15.07
N CYS A 136 -27.00 6.41 -14.66
CA CYS A 136 -25.70 6.74 -14.07
C CYS A 136 -25.49 6.05 -12.73
N LEU A 137 -26.53 5.91 -11.91
CA LEU A 137 -26.45 5.16 -10.65
C LEU A 137 -26.15 3.67 -10.90
N ALA A 138 -26.80 3.06 -11.89
CA ALA A 138 -26.52 1.67 -12.27
C ALA A 138 -25.07 1.49 -12.76
N LEU A 139 -24.56 2.43 -13.57
CA LEU A 139 -23.16 2.42 -14.02
C LEU A 139 -22.19 2.62 -12.86
N PHE A 140 -22.49 3.51 -11.92
CA PHE A 140 -21.72 3.70 -10.70
C PHE A 140 -21.63 2.40 -9.86
N VAL A 141 -22.77 1.73 -9.65
CA VAL A 141 -22.83 0.44 -8.96
C VAL A 141 -22.05 -0.63 -9.72
N ALA A 142 -22.15 -0.67 -11.05
CA ALA A 142 -21.38 -1.59 -11.88
C ALA A 142 -19.86 -1.36 -11.72
N CYS A 143 -19.40 -0.10 -11.74
CA CYS A 143 -17.99 0.23 -11.47
C CYS A 143 -17.54 -0.22 -10.08
N LEU A 144 -18.36 -0.02 -9.03
CA LEU A 144 -18.06 -0.50 -7.68
C LEU A 144 -17.89 -2.02 -7.63
N LEU A 145 -18.80 -2.76 -8.27
CA LEU A 145 -18.74 -4.21 -8.32
C LEU A 145 -17.53 -4.71 -9.10
N LEU A 146 -17.22 -4.10 -10.25
CA LEU A 146 -16.03 -4.45 -11.04
C LEU A 146 -14.75 -4.28 -10.22
N VAL A 147 -14.58 -3.15 -9.54
CA VAL A 147 -13.45 -2.93 -8.64
C VAL A 147 -13.39 -3.99 -7.54
N GLY A 148 -14.52 -4.26 -6.88
CA GLY A 148 -14.60 -5.27 -5.82
C GLY A 148 -14.22 -6.67 -6.29
N ILE A 149 -14.69 -7.07 -7.49
CA ILE A 149 -14.35 -8.36 -8.11
C ILE A 149 -12.84 -8.44 -8.39
N ARG A 150 -12.24 -7.37 -8.92
CA ARG A 150 -10.81 -7.32 -9.25
C ARG A 150 -9.95 -7.46 -7.99
N VAL A 151 -10.23 -6.67 -6.96
CA VAL A 151 -9.56 -6.77 -5.66
C VAL A 151 -9.75 -8.17 -5.05
N SER A 152 -10.95 -8.76 -5.16
CA SER A 152 -11.21 -10.11 -4.66
C SER A 152 -10.41 -11.18 -5.38
N ARG A 153 -10.22 -11.06 -6.70
CA ARG A 153 -9.41 -11.99 -7.49
C ARG A 153 -7.95 -11.96 -7.04
N VAL A 154 -7.39 -10.77 -6.84
CA VAL A 154 -6.02 -10.59 -6.32
C VAL A 154 -5.90 -11.21 -4.93
N ARG A 155 -6.91 -11.00 -4.07
CA ARG A 155 -6.93 -11.54 -2.71
C ARG A 155 -6.98 -13.06 -2.68
N VAL A 156 -7.88 -13.66 -3.45
CA VAL A 156 -8.00 -15.12 -3.58
C VAL A 156 -6.68 -15.72 -4.08
N GLN A 157 -6.08 -15.14 -5.12
CA GLN A 157 -4.80 -15.62 -5.66
C GLN A 157 -3.64 -15.47 -4.68
N THR A 158 -3.60 -14.38 -3.92
CA THR A 158 -2.60 -14.21 -2.85
C THR A 158 -2.78 -15.28 -1.78
N ARG A 159 -4.03 -15.53 -1.39
CA ARG A 159 -4.40 -16.51 -0.36
C ARG A 159 -4.04 -17.94 -0.78
N GLU A 160 -4.39 -18.32 -2.01
CA GLU A 160 -4.10 -19.65 -2.57
C GLU A 160 -2.59 -19.90 -2.71
N ARG A 161 -1.80 -18.89 -3.11
CA ARG A 161 -0.35 -19.03 -3.27
C ARG A 161 0.42 -19.10 -1.97
N LEU A 162 -0.10 -18.46 -0.93
CA LEU A 162 0.54 -18.40 0.38
C LEU A 162 -0.09 -19.36 1.40
N ASP A 163 -0.96 -20.24 0.93
CA ASP A 163 -1.76 -21.19 1.72
C ASP A 163 -2.48 -20.56 2.93
N ILE A 164 -2.96 -19.33 2.77
CA ILE A 164 -3.62 -18.60 3.86
C ILE A 164 -5.06 -19.12 4.00
N ALA A 165 -5.49 -19.40 5.23
CA ALA A 165 -6.86 -19.86 5.48
C ALA A 165 -7.92 -18.79 5.12
N GLY A 166 -9.04 -19.21 4.55
CA GLY A 166 -10.17 -18.34 4.23
C GLY A 166 -11.07 -18.88 3.11
N SER A 167 -12.09 -18.11 2.75
CA SER A 167 -13.03 -18.47 1.70
C SER A 167 -13.13 -17.40 0.62
N ALA A 168 -13.36 -17.81 -0.63
CA ALA A 168 -13.56 -16.89 -1.75
C ALA A 168 -14.82 -16.02 -1.59
N LYS A 169 -15.77 -16.41 -0.73
CA LYS A 169 -16.95 -15.60 -0.42
C LYS A 169 -16.57 -14.43 0.50
N ASP A 170 -15.79 -14.71 1.53
CA ASP A 170 -15.32 -13.68 2.45
C ASP A 170 -14.36 -12.72 1.73
N ASP A 171 -13.50 -13.25 0.86
CA ASP A 171 -12.60 -12.43 0.05
C ASP A 171 -13.37 -11.44 -0.83
N ARG A 172 -14.49 -11.85 -1.42
CA ARG A 172 -15.38 -10.95 -2.19
C ARG A 172 -16.04 -9.90 -1.31
N CYS A 173 -16.60 -10.31 -0.17
CA CYS A 173 -17.26 -9.41 0.76
C CYS A 173 -16.29 -8.32 1.26
N MET A 174 -15.12 -8.73 1.75
CA MET A 174 -14.11 -7.82 2.28
C MET A 174 -13.52 -6.91 1.20
N SER A 175 -13.33 -7.41 -0.02
CA SER A 175 -12.83 -6.60 -1.13
C SER A 175 -13.82 -5.53 -1.58
N CYS A 176 -15.13 -5.80 -1.49
CA CYS A 176 -16.17 -4.82 -1.79
C CYS A 176 -16.33 -3.78 -0.67
N MET A 177 -16.37 -4.22 0.59
CA MET A 177 -16.65 -3.33 1.73
C MET A 177 -15.41 -2.54 2.18
N ARG A 178 -14.22 -3.13 2.08
CA ARG A 178 -12.96 -2.59 2.60
C ARG A 178 -11.83 -2.76 1.59
N SER A 179 -12.06 -2.28 0.36
CA SER A 179 -11.09 -2.42 -0.74
C SER A 179 -9.71 -1.87 -0.38
N ALA A 180 -9.63 -0.68 0.23
CA ALA A 180 -8.34 -0.07 0.58
C ALA A 180 -7.57 -0.86 1.65
N SER A 181 -8.23 -1.27 2.74
CA SER A 181 -7.60 -2.11 3.77
C SER A 181 -7.17 -3.47 3.20
N THR A 182 -7.99 -4.03 2.29
CA THR A 182 -7.69 -5.29 1.59
C THR A 182 -6.45 -5.16 0.71
N ILE A 183 -6.36 -4.10 -0.10
CA ILE A 183 -5.21 -3.81 -0.96
C ILE A 183 -3.95 -3.64 -0.11
N ARG A 184 -4.02 -2.89 1.00
CA ARG A 184 -2.90 -2.75 1.93
C ARG A 184 -2.47 -4.08 2.51
N GLN A 185 -3.40 -4.90 3.00
CA GLN A 185 -3.07 -6.19 3.59
C GLN A 185 -2.31 -7.07 2.58
N MET A 186 -2.74 -7.09 1.32
CA MET A 186 -2.05 -7.80 0.24
C MET A 186 -0.69 -7.17 -0.09
N ALA A 187 -0.59 -5.85 -0.09
CA ALA A 187 0.65 -5.13 -0.36
C ALA A 187 1.73 -5.41 0.68
N VAL A 188 1.39 -5.38 1.97
CA VAL A 188 2.33 -5.74 3.03
C VAL A 188 2.73 -7.21 2.91
N GLN A 189 1.76 -8.10 2.63
CA GLN A 189 2.03 -9.53 2.45
C GLN A 189 3.02 -9.78 1.30
N LEU A 190 2.88 -9.07 0.17
CA LEU A 190 3.69 -9.25 -1.04
C LEU A 190 4.91 -8.33 -1.12
N LYS A 191 5.17 -7.52 -0.08
CA LYS A 191 6.24 -6.51 -0.01
C LYS A 191 6.14 -5.46 -1.13
N CYS A 192 4.92 -5.00 -1.41
CA CYS A 192 4.58 -3.94 -2.36
C CYS A 192 3.97 -2.70 -1.66
N ASP A 193 4.24 -2.52 -0.37
CA ASP A 193 3.69 -1.47 0.50
C ASP A 193 4.46 -0.13 0.44
N GLN A 194 5.37 0.00 -0.52
CA GLN A 194 6.10 1.23 -0.81
C GLN A 194 5.44 1.98 -1.97
N VAL A 195 5.42 3.32 -1.90
CA VAL A 195 4.93 4.16 -3.00
C VAL A 195 5.97 4.17 -4.11
N HIS A 196 5.84 3.24 -5.04
CA HIS A 196 6.69 3.12 -6.21
C HIS A 196 5.81 3.13 -7.47
N PHE A 197 6.28 3.69 -8.58
CA PHE A 197 5.51 3.76 -9.84
C PHE A 197 6.00 2.77 -10.92
N GLY A 198 6.90 1.85 -10.55
CA GLY A 198 7.39 0.79 -11.41
C GLY A 198 6.63 -0.53 -11.24
N ALA A 199 6.75 -1.40 -12.24
CA ALA A 199 6.30 -2.78 -12.15
C ALA A 199 7.18 -3.55 -11.16
N PRO A 200 6.63 -4.18 -10.11
CA PRO A 200 7.41 -5.07 -9.27
C PRO A 200 7.81 -6.33 -10.05
N ALA A 201 8.90 -6.96 -9.66
CA ALA A 201 9.26 -8.27 -10.19
C ALA A 201 8.10 -9.25 -9.97
N THR A 202 7.82 -10.17 -10.89
CA THR A 202 6.82 -11.22 -10.69
C THR A 202 7.31 -12.22 -9.64
N LEU A 203 6.40 -12.78 -8.83
CA LEU A 203 6.74 -13.93 -8.00
C LEU A 203 7.15 -15.11 -8.88
N GLN A 204 8.14 -15.87 -8.42
CA GLN A 204 8.50 -17.12 -9.09
C GLN A 204 7.32 -18.10 -8.98
N ALA A 205 7.17 -18.95 -10.00
CA ALA A 205 6.17 -19.99 -9.97
C ALA A 205 6.49 -20.96 -8.84
N TYR A 206 5.51 -21.21 -7.97
CA TYR A 206 5.61 -22.29 -6.99
C TYR A 206 5.68 -23.61 -7.75
N GLN A 207 6.75 -24.39 -7.53
CA GLN A 207 6.86 -25.74 -8.08
C GLN A 207 5.84 -26.61 -7.34
N VAL A 208 4.90 -27.19 -8.11
CA VAL A 208 3.89 -28.15 -7.62
C VAL A 208 4.49 -29.55 -7.65
#